data_AF-A0A2G9YG69-F1
#
_entry.id   AF-A0A2G9YG69-F1
#
_cell.length_a   1.000
_cell.length_b   1.000
_cell.length_c   1.000
_cell.angle_alpha   90.00
_cell.angle_beta   90.00
_cell.angle_gamma   90.00
#
_symmetry.space_group_name_H-M   'P 1'
#
loop_
_entity.id
_entity.type
_entity.pdbx_description
1 polymer ?
#
loop_
_entity_poly.entity_id
_entity_poly.type
_entity_poly.pdbx_seq_one_letter_code
_entity_poly.pdbx_strand_id
1 'polypeptide(L)'
;MRKSVLKRILKSFIFSFLILIAALACYLFVGKMPEAEQITWGVDFSQKHARDLGLDWKEVYLAYLEDLEVKQIKLSTAWNLLEKEKNEY
;
A
#
# COMPACT_ATOMS: atom_id res chain seq x y z
N MET A 1 30.20 45.52 -14.56
CA MET A 1 29.95 44.55 -15.64
C MET A 1 29.79 43.08 -15.20
N ARG A 2 30.48 42.61 -14.15
CA ARG A 2 30.51 41.18 -13.72
C ARG A 2 29.22 40.66 -13.04
N LYS A 3 28.44 41.54 -12.39
CA LYS A 3 27.19 41.18 -11.69
C LYS A 3 26.02 40.81 -12.61
N SER A 4 25.95 41.37 -13.83
CA SER A 4 24.85 41.08 -14.77
C SER A 4 24.99 39.70 -15.42
N VAL A 5 26.22 39.27 -15.70
CA VAL A 5 26.52 37.93 -16.23
C VAL A 5 26.21 36.85 -15.19
N LEU A 6 26.60 37.08 -13.92
CA LEU A 6 26.31 36.15 -12.82
C LEU A 6 24.79 35.99 -12.58
N LYS A 7 24.02 37.09 -12.63
CA LYS A 7 22.55 37.04 -12.56
C LYS A 7 21.93 36.26 -13.72
N ARG A 8 22.52 36.35 -14.92
CA ARG A 8 22.04 35.62 -16.12
C ARG A 8 22.30 34.11 -16.00
N ILE A 9 23.47 33.73 -15.49
CA ILE A 9 23.82 32.34 -15.20
C ILE A 9 22.91 31.77 -14.11
N LEU A 10 22.73 32.50 -12.99
CA LEU A 10 21.84 32.08 -11.90
C LEU A 10 20.39 31.89 -12.37
N LYS A 11 19.86 32.81 -13.19
CA LYS A 11 18.53 32.68 -13.78
C LYS A 11 18.41 31.43 -14.67
N SER A 12 19.46 31.09 -15.41
CA SER A 12 19.51 29.88 -16.25
C SER A 12 19.51 28.60 -15.40
N PHE A 13 20.24 28.58 -14.28
CA PHE A 13 20.23 27.45 -13.35
C PHE A 13 18.86 27.26 -12.70
N ILE A 14 18.24 28.33 -12.22
CA ILE A 14 16.89 28.28 -11.63
C ILE A 14 15.88 27.76 -12.67
N PHE A 15 15.98 28.21 -13.92
CA PHE A 15 15.11 27.76 -15.00
C PHE A 15 15.29 26.27 -15.31
N SER A 16 16.54 25.80 -15.41
CA SER A 16 16.85 24.38 -15.61
C SER A 16 16.34 23.51 -14.44
N PHE A 17 16.49 23.99 -13.20
CA PHE A 17 15.98 23.30 -12.02
C PHE A 17 14.45 23.23 -12.02
N LEU A 18 13.78 24.30 -12.44
CA LEU A 18 12.33 24.35 -12.55
C LEU A 18 11.80 23.39 -13.63
N ILE A 19 12.52 23.26 -14.75
CA ILE A 19 12.22 22.25 -15.78
C ILE A 19 12.39 20.83 -15.22
N LEU A 20 13.46 20.57 -14.47
CA LEU A 20 13.69 19.25 -13.87
C LEU A 20 12.57 18.89 -12.88
N ILE A 21 12.15 19.83 -12.04
CA ILE A 21 11.02 19.64 -11.11
C ILE A 21 9.74 19.38 -11.90
N ALA A 22 9.48 20.15 -12.95
CA ALA A 22 8.29 19.96 -13.78
C ALA A 22 8.29 18.57 -14.45
N ALA A 23 9.44 18.11 -14.95
CA ALA A 23 9.58 16.77 -15.52
C ALA A 23 9.34 15.67 -14.48
N LEU A 24 9.87 15.83 -13.26
CA LEU A 24 9.64 14.88 -12.17
C LEU A 24 8.17 14.87 -11.75
N ALA A 25 7.53 16.03 -11.63
CA ALA A 25 6.10 16.13 -11.34
C ALA A 25 5.28 15.45 -12.44
N CYS A 26 5.60 15.68 -13.72
CA CYS A 26 4.93 14.97 -14.82
C CYS A 26 5.10 13.46 -14.70
N TYR A 27 6.31 12.97 -14.42
CA TYR A 27 6.58 11.55 -14.26
C TYR A 27 5.75 10.92 -13.12
N LEU A 28 5.64 11.59 -11.97
CA LEU A 28 4.94 11.07 -10.79
C LEU A 28 3.41 11.16 -10.90
N PHE A 29 2.89 12.20 -11.56
CA PHE A 29 1.45 12.53 -11.51
C PHE A 29 0.69 12.33 -12.83
N VAL A 30 1.37 12.10 -13.96
CA VAL A 30 0.70 11.92 -15.28
C VAL A 30 0.58 10.45 -15.67
N GLY A 31 1.36 9.55 -15.06
CA GLY A 31 1.27 8.11 -15.30
C GLY A 31 -0.13 7.58 -14.98
N LYS A 32 -0.74 6.86 -15.93
CA LYS A 32 -1.93 6.05 -15.67
C LYS A 32 -1.48 4.64 -15.32
N MET A 33 -1.93 4.16 -14.17
CA MET A 33 -1.73 2.76 -13.80
C MET A 33 -2.63 1.89 -14.70
N PRO A 34 -2.14 0.75 -15.20
CA PRO A 34 -3.00 -0.17 -15.95
C PRO A 34 -4.17 -0.59 -15.06
N GLU A 35 -5.38 -0.56 -15.64
CA GLU A 35 -6.57 -1.07 -14.96
C GLU A 35 -6.42 -2.58 -14.79
N ALA A 36 -6.79 -3.10 -13.62
CA ALA A 36 -6.78 -4.54 -13.39
C ALA A 36 -7.85 -5.19 -14.27
N GLU A 37 -7.43 -5.99 -15.26
CA GLU A 37 -8.33 -6.65 -16.20
C GLU A 37 -9.29 -7.63 -15.50
N GLN A 38 -8.85 -8.22 -14.39
CA GLN A 38 -9.65 -9.17 -13.60
C GLN A 38 -9.45 -8.89 -12.11
N ILE A 39 -10.47 -8.32 -11.48
CA ILE A 39 -10.48 -8.07 -10.03
C ILE A 39 -11.14 -9.26 -9.34
N THR A 40 -10.35 -9.98 -8.55
CA THR A 40 -10.86 -11.03 -7.66
C THR A 40 -11.28 -10.40 -6.34
N TRP A 41 -12.57 -10.45 -6.04
CA TRP A 41 -13.12 -9.96 -4.79
C TRP A 41 -13.09 -11.05 -3.72
N GLY A 42 -12.80 -10.64 -2.48
CA GLY A 42 -12.69 -11.53 -1.34
C GLY A 42 -12.72 -10.77 -0.03
N VAL A 43 -12.51 -11.51 1.07
CA VAL A 43 -12.44 -10.94 2.42
C VAL A 43 -11.10 -11.25 3.06
N ASP A 44 -10.69 -10.41 4.01
CA ASP A 44 -9.55 -10.67 4.87
C ASP A 44 -10.04 -11.20 6.22
N PHE A 45 -9.57 -12.37 6.62
CA PHE A 45 -9.88 -12.99 7.90
C PHE A 45 -8.65 -12.95 8.80
N SER A 46 -8.82 -12.41 10.01
CA SER A 46 -7.80 -12.45 11.07
C SER A 46 -8.34 -13.09 12.34
N GLN A 47 -7.74 -14.21 12.70
CA GLN A 47 -8.03 -14.93 13.94
C GLN A 47 -7.81 -14.04 15.18
N LYS A 48 -6.73 -13.25 15.18
CA LYS A 48 -6.44 -12.32 16.27
C LYS A 48 -7.56 -11.30 16.43
N HIS A 49 -8.02 -10.72 15.33
CA HIS A 49 -9.05 -9.69 15.35
C HIS A 49 -10.38 -10.22 15.92
N ALA A 50 -10.82 -11.42 15.49
CA ALA A 50 -12.03 -12.04 16.05
C ALA A 50 -11.93 -12.24 17.57
N ARG A 51 -10.77 -12.69 18.06
CA ARG A 51 -10.52 -12.87 19.50
C ARG A 51 -10.46 -11.54 20.25
N ASP A 52 -9.84 -10.51 19.68
CA ASP A 52 -9.75 -9.18 20.29
C ASP A 52 -11.15 -8.55 20.47
N LEU A 53 -12.11 -8.94 19.62
CA LEU A 53 -13.53 -8.58 19.74
C LEU A 53 -14.33 -9.49 20.71
N GLY A 54 -13.70 -10.49 21.32
CA GLY A 54 -14.35 -11.43 22.24
C GLY A 54 -15.20 -12.51 21.57
N LEU A 55 -15.01 -12.75 20.27
CA LEU A 55 -15.76 -13.74 19.49
C LEU A 55 -14.99 -15.07 19.40
N ASP A 56 -15.70 -16.18 19.18
CA ASP A 56 -15.07 -17.44 18.77
C ASP A 56 -14.62 -17.33 17.31
N TRP A 57 -13.31 -17.35 17.10
CA TRP A 57 -12.73 -17.18 15.77
C TRP A 57 -13.11 -18.30 14.79
N LYS A 58 -13.42 -19.51 15.26
CA LYS A 58 -13.85 -20.63 14.40
C LYS A 58 -15.25 -20.41 13.90
N GLU A 59 -16.16 -19.97 14.78
CA GLU A 59 -17.52 -19.64 14.39
C GLU A 59 -17.54 -18.49 13.38
N VAL A 60 -16.75 -17.45 13.61
CA VAL A 60 -16.60 -16.35 12.65
C VAL A 60 -16.03 -16.83 11.31
N TYR A 61 -15.03 -17.72 11.34
CA TYR A 61 -14.46 -18.29 10.12
C TYR A 61 -15.48 -19.15 9.35
N LEU A 62 -16.27 -19.96 10.05
CA LEU A 62 -17.35 -20.74 9.46
C LEU A 62 -18.45 -19.85 8.90
N ALA A 63 -18.85 -18.78 9.59
CA ALA A 63 -19.83 -17.81 9.08
C ALA A 63 -19.35 -17.16 7.77
N TYR A 64 -18.05 -16.90 7.60
CA TYR A 64 -17.52 -16.43 6.32
C TYR A 64 -17.70 -17.44 5.18
N LEU A 65 -17.61 -18.74 5.48
CA LEU A 65 -17.70 -19.81 4.50
C LEU A 65 -19.14 -20.25 4.21
N GLU A 66 -19.96 -20.35 5.25
CA GLU A 66 -21.30 -20.93 5.20
C GLU A 66 -22.37 -19.86 5.00
N ASP A 67 -22.31 -18.76 5.74
CA ASP A 67 -23.34 -17.71 5.67
C ASP A 67 -23.05 -16.69 4.57
N LEU A 68 -21.79 -16.25 4.46
CA LEU A 68 -21.37 -15.27 3.45
C LEU A 68 -20.90 -15.92 2.13
N GLU A 69 -20.75 -17.24 2.10
CA GLU A 69 -20.32 -18.03 0.94
C GLU A 69 -19.08 -17.45 0.23
N VAL A 70 -18.13 -16.92 1.00
CA VAL A 70 -16.97 -16.22 0.43
C VAL A 70 -16.06 -17.22 -0.30
N LYS A 71 -15.82 -16.96 -1.59
CA LYS A 71 -14.98 -17.82 -2.45
C LYS A 71 -13.48 -17.58 -2.31
N GLN A 72 -13.10 -16.40 -1.84
CA GLN A 72 -11.72 -15.92 -1.79
C GLN A 72 -11.47 -15.28 -0.44
N ILE A 73 -10.70 -15.98 0.40
CA ILE A 73 -10.38 -15.53 1.75
C ILE A 73 -8.87 -15.39 1.85
N LYS A 74 -8.42 -14.19 2.20
CA LYS A 74 -7.04 -13.94 2.61
C LYS A 74 -6.94 -14.19 4.11
N LEU A 75 -6.00 -15.03 4.52
CA LEU A 75 -5.75 -15.31 5.93
C LEU A 75 -4.64 -14.40 6.46
N SER A 76 -5.00 -13.41 7.27
CA SER A 76 -4.05 -12.55 7.98
C SER A 76 -3.71 -13.16 9.34
N THR A 77 -2.63 -13.96 9.36
CA THR A 77 -2.10 -14.58 10.57
C THR A 77 -1.14 -13.63 11.30
N ALA A 78 -1.36 -13.47 12.60
CA ALA A 78 -0.42 -12.70 13.44
C ALA A 78 0.76 -13.60 13.81
N TRP A 79 1.98 -13.14 13.58
CA TRP A 79 3.19 -13.90 13.86
C TRP A 79 3.25 -14.39 15.31
N ASN A 80 2.90 -13.53 16.27
CA ASN A 80 2.86 -13.88 17.71
C ASN A 80 1.87 -15.00 18.07
N LEU A 81 0.93 -15.35 17.17
CA LEU A 81 0.05 -16.51 17.37
C LEU A 81 0.72 -17.82 16.93
N LEU A 82 1.57 -17.76 15.90
CA LEU A 82 2.29 -18.90 15.34
C LEU A 82 3.57 -19.13 16.14
N GLU A 83 4.34 -18.08 16.36
CA GLU A 83 5.57 -18.08 17.14
C GLU A 83 5.37 -17.25 18.41
N LYS A 84 4.90 -17.90 19.47
CA LYS A 84 4.76 -17.24 20.78
C LYS A 84 6.11 -16.99 21.42
N GLU A 85 7.03 -17.93 21.26
CA GLU A 85 8.40 -17.85 21.72
C GLU A 85 9.35 -18.14 20.55
N LYS A 86 10.54 -17.54 20.58
CA LYS A 86 11.49 -17.63 19.48
C LYS A 86 11.89 -19.09 19.22
N ASN A 87 11.73 -19.53 17.99
CA ASN A 87 11.90 -20.87 17.45
C ASN A 87 10.86 -21.92 17.92
N GLU A 88 9.72 -21.50 18.49
CA GLU A 88 8.58 -22.37 18.76
C GLU A 88 7.46 -22.11 17.74
N TYR A 89 7.05 -23.11 16.96
CA TYR A 89 6.09 -22.98 15.84
C TYR A 89 4.85 -23.85 16.01
#